data_AF-A0A1V1PG99-F1
#
_entry.id   AF-A0A1V1PG99-F1
#
_cell.length_a   1.000
_cell.length_b   1.000
_cell.length_c   1.000
_cell.angle_alpha   90.00
_cell.angle_beta   90.00
_cell.angle_gamma   90.00
#
_symmetry.space_group_name_H-M   'P 1'
#
loop_
_entity.id
_entity.type
_entity.pdbx_description
1 polymer ?
#
loop_
_entity_poly.entity_id
_entity_poly.type
_entity_poly.pdbx_seq_one_letter_code
_entity_poly.pdbx_strand_id
1 'polypeptide(L)'
;ANNYECFEALDAIIVGEMETVFSQICERGNLFETPGVIFRWQKNINKKIHPTEKQHIKKLPLPARHLLQSKAYQCPGIGTPMATIVASRGCPNKCTFCMAPSVMGNQIRFRPIEHIIDEIQMCKKNII
;
A
#
# COMPACT_ATOMS: atom_id res chain seq x y z
N ALA A 1 -0.34 -22.24 8.70
CA ALA A 1 0.63 -22.39 7.60
C ALA A 1 0.62 -21.10 6.78
N ASN A 2 1.78 -20.66 6.30
CA ASN A 2 1.86 -19.49 5.45
C ASN A 2 1.40 -19.87 4.04
N ASN A 3 0.14 -19.59 3.69
CA ASN A 3 -0.49 -20.06 2.45
C ASN A 3 0.21 -19.59 1.16
N TYR A 4 1.07 -18.59 1.24
CA TYR A 4 1.83 -18.08 0.10
C TYR A 4 2.91 -19.05 -0.40
N GLU A 5 3.28 -20.07 0.39
CA GLU A 5 4.24 -21.12 0.01
C GLU A 5 3.71 -22.06 -1.07
N CYS A 6 2.39 -22.14 -1.24
CA CYS A 6 1.74 -23.00 -2.23
C CYS A 6 1.70 -22.39 -3.64
N PHE A 7 2.14 -21.14 -3.83
CA PHE A 7 2.05 -20.45 -5.11
C PHE A 7 3.41 -20.43 -5.81
N GLU A 8 3.65 -21.40 -6.68
CA GLU A 8 4.90 -21.55 -7.45
C GLU A 8 5.24 -20.34 -8.33
N ALA A 9 4.23 -19.57 -8.75
CA ALA A 9 4.39 -18.38 -9.59
C ALA A 9 4.90 -17.14 -8.83
N LEU A 10 5.01 -17.19 -7.49
CA LEU A 10 5.46 -16.06 -6.68
C LEU A 10 6.94 -16.14 -6.36
N ASP A 11 7.70 -15.16 -6.86
CA ASP A 11 9.14 -15.04 -6.57
C ASP A 11 9.41 -14.27 -5.27
N ALA A 12 8.61 -13.24 -5.01
CA ALA A 12 8.77 -12.37 -3.85
C ALA A 12 7.45 -11.75 -3.41
N ILE A 13 7.37 -11.40 -2.12
CA ILE A 13 6.21 -10.76 -1.50
C ILE A 13 6.69 -9.58 -0.66
N ILE A 14 6.05 -8.43 -0.83
CA ILE A 14 6.23 -7.26 0.05
C ILE A 14 5.14 -7.30 1.14
N VAL A 15 5.55 -7.17 2.39
CA VAL A 15 4.66 -7.23 3.56
C VAL A 15 4.51 -5.84 4.17
N GLY A 16 3.28 -5.49 4.56
CA GLY A 16 2.97 -4.21 5.21
C GLY A 16 2.75 -3.08 4.20
N GLU A 17 3.23 -1.88 4.53
CA GLU A 17 3.11 -0.71 3.66
C GLU A 17 4.24 -0.71 2.62
N MET A 18 3.87 -0.92 1.35
CA MET A 18 4.82 -1.21 0.28
C MET A 18 5.70 -0.05 -0.15
N GLU A 19 5.25 1.20 -0.03
CA GLU A 19 5.91 2.34 -0.68
C GLU A 19 7.36 2.57 -0.21
N THR A 20 7.65 2.44 1.08
CA THR A 20 9.00 2.53 1.64
C THR A 20 9.84 1.31 1.29
N VAL A 21 9.27 0.10 1.34
CA VAL A 21 9.97 -1.13 0.92
C VAL A 21 10.37 -1.00 -0.55
N PHE A 22 9.43 -0.58 -1.40
CA PHE A 22 9.62 -0.42 -2.83
C PHE A 22 10.62 0.70 -3.15
N SER A 23 10.56 1.85 -2.45
CA SER A 23 11.57 2.91 -2.57
C SER A 23 12.98 2.38 -2.27
N GLN A 24 13.14 1.62 -1.17
CA GLN A 24 14.43 1.02 -0.81
C GLN A 24 14.92 0.02 -1.85
N ILE A 25 14.03 -0.81 -2.42
CA ILE A 25 14.38 -1.72 -3.51
C ILE A 25 14.87 -0.92 -4.73
N CYS A 26 14.17 0.13 -5.12
CA CYS A 26 14.54 0.96 -6.26
C CYS A 26 15.87 1.70 -6.05
N GLU A 27 16.13 2.20 -4.84
CA GLU A 27 17.35 2.92 -4.51
C GLU A 27 18.58 2.01 -4.39
N ARG A 28 18.43 0.83 -3.79
CA ARG A 28 19.55 -0.08 -3.50
C ARG A 28 19.78 -1.13 -4.59
N GLY A 29 18.78 -1.38 -5.43
CA GLY A 29 18.83 -2.43 -6.46
C GLY A 29 18.88 -3.86 -5.90
N ASN A 30 18.58 -4.07 -4.61
CA ASN A 30 18.67 -5.37 -3.96
C ASN A 30 17.36 -5.76 -3.25
N LEU A 31 16.64 -6.70 -3.86
CA LEU A 31 15.39 -7.24 -3.35
C LEU A 31 15.58 -8.18 -2.14
N PHE A 32 16.68 -8.95 -2.12
CA PHE A 32 16.92 -10.05 -1.17
C PHE A 32 17.27 -9.59 0.25
N GLU A 33 17.82 -8.37 0.37
CA GLU A 33 18.28 -7.80 1.64
C GLU A 33 17.37 -6.69 2.16
N THR A 34 16.33 -6.34 1.41
CA THR A 34 15.41 -5.28 1.83
C THR A 34 14.44 -5.79 2.91
N PRO A 35 14.37 -5.15 4.09
CA PRO A 35 13.40 -5.49 5.11
C PRO A 35 11.96 -5.39 4.57
N GLY A 36 11.08 -6.31 5.00
CA GLY A 36 9.70 -6.38 4.52
C GLY A 36 9.51 -7.14 3.20
N VAL A 37 10.58 -7.70 2.62
CA VAL A 37 10.51 -8.61 1.46
C VAL A 37 10.69 -10.06 1.90
N ILE A 38 9.79 -10.93 1.46
CA ILE A 38 9.92 -12.39 1.53
C ILE A 38 10.27 -12.87 0.14
N PHE A 39 11.45 -13.48 -0.05
CA PHE A 39 11.89 -14.03 -1.33
C PHE A 39 11.89 -15.55 -1.27
N ARG A 40 11.33 -16.21 -2.32
CA ARG A 40 11.24 -17.65 -2.58
C ARG A 40 11.82 -18.53 -1.47
N TRP A 41 10.96 -18.83 -0.48
CA TRP A 41 11.07 -19.73 0.68
C TRP A 41 12.43 -20.39 0.92
N GLN A 42 13.48 -19.59 1.16
CA GLN A 42 14.77 -20.16 1.52
C GLN A 42 14.57 -21.04 2.76
N LYS A 43 14.98 -22.31 2.70
CA LYS A 43 14.89 -23.32 3.78
C LYS A 43 15.50 -22.88 5.14
N ASN A 44 16.06 -21.68 5.24
CA ASN A 44 16.60 -21.04 6.45
C ASN A 44 15.91 -19.69 6.72
N ILE A 45 14.60 -19.70 6.98
CA ILE A 45 13.80 -18.50 7.29
C ILE A 45 14.05 -18.02 8.73
N ASN A 46 15.31 -17.77 9.10
CA ASN A 46 15.67 -17.05 10.33
C ASN A 46 15.85 -15.55 10.08
N LYS A 47 15.69 -15.07 8.84
CA LYS A 47 15.48 -13.63 8.60
C LYS A 47 14.09 -13.29 9.11
N LYS A 48 14.01 -12.85 10.37
CA LYS A 48 12.85 -12.18 10.95
C LYS A 48 12.29 -11.26 9.86
N ILE A 49 11.06 -11.54 9.43
CA ILE A 49 10.27 -10.61 8.62
C ILE A 49 10.06 -9.41 9.54
N HIS A 50 11.02 -8.48 9.54
CA HIS A 50 10.88 -7.25 10.27
C HIS A 50 9.78 -6.50 9.53
N PRO A 51 8.63 -6.24 10.18
CA PRO A 51 7.68 -5.29 9.63
C PRO A 51 8.47 -4.01 9.38
N THR A 52 8.47 -3.52 8.15
CA THR A 52 9.05 -2.21 7.89
C THR A 52 8.38 -1.19 8.80
N GLU A 53 9.17 -0.22 9.27
CA GLU A 53 8.62 0.87 10.05
C GLU A 53 7.45 1.50 9.27
N LYS A 54 6.35 1.70 9.99
CA LYS A 54 5.15 2.30 9.41
C LYS A 54 5.51 3.69 8.89
N GLN A 55 5.13 3.94 7.66
CA GLN A 55 5.64 5.08 6.93
C GLN A 55 5.11 6.39 7.49
N HIS A 56 5.90 7.45 7.36
CA HIS A 56 5.41 8.77 7.68
C HIS A 56 4.51 9.25 6.53
N ILE A 57 3.19 9.14 6.67
CA ILE A 57 2.20 9.43 5.60
C ILE A 57 2.38 10.82 4.95
N LYS A 58 2.94 11.80 5.69
CA LYS A 58 3.23 13.14 5.14
C LYS A 58 4.38 13.17 4.13
N LYS A 59 5.26 12.17 4.13
CA LYS A 59 6.39 12.07 3.20
C LYS A 59 6.03 11.35 1.89
N LEU A 60 4.82 10.79 1.81
CA LEU A 60 4.38 10.10 0.61
C LEU A 60 4.03 11.10 -0.49
N PRO A 61 4.44 10.83 -1.75
CA PRO A 61 4.07 11.67 -2.89
C PRO A 61 2.56 11.58 -3.15
N LEU A 62 2.05 12.54 -3.94
CA LEU A 62 0.70 12.43 -4.49
C LEU A 62 0.60 11.18 -5.38
N PRO A 63 -0.51 10.42 -5.33
CA PRO A 63 -0.70 9.28 -6.22
C PRO A 63 -0.61 9.70 -7.69
N ALA A 64 -0.03 8.83 -8.53
CA ALA A 64 0.15 9.07 -9.97
C ALA A 64 -1.18 8.95 -10.75
N ARG A 65 -2.15 9.83 -10.47
CA ARG A 65 -3.52 9.80 -11.03
C ARG A 65 -3.56 9.91 -12.56
N HIS A 66 -2.52 10.46 -13.18
CA HIS A 66 -2.40 10.57 -14.64
C HIS A 66 -2.18 9.22 -15.34
N LEU A 67 -1.75 8.18 -14.61
CA LEU A 67 -1.59 6.82 -15.15
C LEU A 67 -2.90 6.02 -15.14
N LEU A 68 -3.95 6.54 -14.49
CA LEU A 68 -5.23 5.83 -14.33
C LEU A 68 -6.23 6.25 -15.42
N GLN A 69 -6.92 5.25 -15.98
CA GLN A 69 -8.04 5.49 -16.88
C GLN A 69 -9.34 5.67 -16.07
N SER A 70 -9.66 6.90 -15.68
CA SER A 70 -10.81 7.21 -14.80
C SER A 70 -12.13 6.60 -15.25
N LYS A 71 -12.38 6.53 -16.56
CA LYS A 71 -13.64 5.99 -17.12
C LYS A 71 -13.82 4.49 -16.87
N ALA A 72 -12.75 3.74 -16.60
CA ALA A 72 -12.81 2.33 -16.28
C ALA A 72 -13.35 2.06 -14.86
N TYR A 73 -13.33 3.06 -13.97
CA TYR A 73 -13.76 2.95 -12.58
C TYR A 73 -15.09 3.66 -12.39
N GLN A 74 -16.20 2.93 -12.42
CA GLN A 74 -17.54 3.48 -12.24
C GLN A 74 -18.08 3.23 -10.84
N CYS A 75 -18.85 4.19 -10.33
CA CYS A 75 -19.60 4.05 -9.10
C CYS A 75 -20.70 2.98 -9.26
N PRO A 76 -20.67 1.88 -8.49
CA PRO A 76 -21.70 0.85 -8.56
C PRO A 76 -23.09 1.44 -8.31
N GLY A 77 -24.03 1.15 -9.19
CA GLY A 77 -25.41 1.65 -9.10
C GLY A 77 -25.65 3.06 -9.67
N ILE A 78 -24.61 3.86 -9.90
CA ILE A 78 -24.74 5.20 -10.51
C ILE A 78 -24.18 5.22 -11.94
N GLY A 79 -23.14 4.43 -12.23
CA GLY A 79 -22.53 4.32 -13.57
C GLY A 79 -21.66 5.51 -13.97
N THR A 80 -21.43 6.46 -13.07
CA THR A 80 -20.53 7.61 -13.29
C THR A 80 -19.11 7.29 -12.85
N PRO A 81 -18.07 7.89 -13.46
CA PRO A 81 -16.70 7.64 -13.04
C PRO A 81 -16.46 8.06 -11.58
N MET A 82 -15.65 7.29 -10.85
CA MET A 82 -15.32 7.55 -9.46
C MET A 82 -13.81 7.42 -9.19
N ALA A 83 -13.33 8.15 -8.20
CA ALA A 83 -12.02 7.96 -7.60
C ALA A 83 -12.14 7.84 -6.09
N THR A 84 -11.28 7.02 -5.49
CA THR A 84 -11.14 6.89 -4.04
C THR A 84 -9.97 7.74 -3.56
N ILE A 85 -10.09 8.39 -2.40
CA ILE A 85 -9.02 9.19 -1.79
C ILE A 85 -8.80 8.69 -0.37
N VAL A 86 -7.54 8.46 0.01
CA VAL A 86 -7.17 8.00 1.35
C VAL A 86 -6.78 9.21 2.21
N ALA A 87 -7.63 9.57 3.17
CA ALA A 87 -7.38 10.67 4.10
C ALA A 87 -6.54 10.25 5.32
N SER A 88 -6.56 8.97 5.68
CA SER A 88 -5.82 8.43 6.83
C SER A 88 -5.48 6.96 6.64
N ARG A 89 -4.48 6.48 7.39
CA ARG A 89 -4.10 5.07 7.48
C ARG A 89 -4.04 4.61 8.93
N GLY A 90 -4.36 3.35 9.16
CA GLY A 90 -4.36 2.71 10.48
C GLY A 90 -5.71 2.76 11.18
N CYS A 91 -5.97 1.77 12.03
CA CYS A 91 -7.25 1.60 12.72
C CYS A 91 -7.02 0.95 14.10
N PRO A 92 -7.47 1.56 15.21
CA PRO A 92 -7.26 1.00 16.56
C PRO A 92 -8.23 -0.15 16.89
N ASN A 93 -9.24 -0.38 16.05
CA ASN A 93 -10.26 -1.40 16.28
C ASN A 93 -9.69 -2.81 16.06
N LYS A 94 -10.20 -3.79 16.81
CA LYS A 94 -9.76 -5.18 16.80
C LYS A 94 -10.82 -6.12 16.23
N CYS A 95 -11.45 -5.71 15.12
CA CYS A 95 -12.47 -6.52 14.46
C CYS A 95 -11.86 -7.85 13.99
N THR A 96 -12.48 -8.98 14.33
CA THR A 96 -11.96 -10.34 14.08
C THR A 96 -11.78 -10.68 12.60
N PHE A 97 -12.53 -10.00 11.73
CA PHE A 97 -12.48 -10.19 10.27
C PHE A 97 -11.53 -9.20 9.56
N CYS A 98 -11.03 -8.18 10.24
CA CYS A 98 -10.40 -7.04 9.58
C CYS A 98 -8.87 -7.15 9.57
N MET A 99 -8.28 -7.08 8.38
CA MET A 99 -6.83 -7.08 8.20
C MET A 99 -6.19 -5.68 8.34
N ALA A 100 -6.99 -4.61 8.42
CA ALA A 100 -6.51 -3.23 8.44
C ALA A 100 -5.45 -2.94 9.52
N PRO A 101 -5.60 -3.39 10.79
CA PRO A 101 -4.61 -3.12 11.82
C PRO A 101 -3.30 -3.90 11.59
N SER A 102 -3.36 -5.08 10.98
CA SER A 102 -2.20 -5.89 10.61
C SER A 102 -1.38 -5.27 9.48
N VAL A 103 -2.04 -4.62 8.50
CA VAL A 103 -1.37 -4.00 7.34
C VAL A 103 -0.95 -2.56 7.64
N MET A 104 -1.89 -1.71 8.06
CA MET A 104 -1.67 -0.27 8.22
C MET A 104 -1.32 0.14 9.66
N GLY A 105 -1.48 -0.79 10.62
CA GLY A 105 -1.24 -0.52 12.03
C GLY A 105 -2.44 -0.06 12.84
N ASN A 106 -2.24 -0.06 14.16
CA ASN A 106 -3.27 0.30 15.14
C ASN A 106 -3.34 1.81 15.41
N GLN A 107 -2.37 2.59 14.96
CA GLN A 107 -2.33 4.05 15.15
C GLN A 107 -2.83 4.75 13.89
N ILE A 108 -3.80 5.64 14.07
CA ILE A 108 -4.32 6.46 12.99
C ILE A 108 -3.29 7.53 12.63
N ARG A 109 -2.91 7.59 11.35
CA ARG A 109 -2.02 8.59 10.78
C ARG A 109 -2.80 9.36 9.71
N PHE A 110 -2.97 10.67 9.92
CA PHE A 110 -3.70 11.53 9.00
C PHE A 110 -2.77 12.09 7.93
N ARG A 111 -3.26 12.10 6.69
CA ARG A 111 -2.61 12.77 5.57
C ARG A 111 -2.80 14.29 5.70
N PRO A 112 -1.82 15.11 5.27
CA PRO A 112 -1.98 16.57 5.27
C PRO A 112 -3.21 16.99 4.45
N ILE A 113 -3.94 18.00 4.93
CA ILE A 113 -5.17 18.48 4.30
C ILE A 113 -4.88 19.00 2.90
N GLU A 114 -3.74 19.68 2.73
CA GLU A 114 -3.29 20.25 1.46
C GLU A 114 -3.14 19.15 0.41
N HIS A 115 -2.49 18.03 0.77
CA HIS A 115 -2.33 16.89 -0.13
C HIS A 115 -3.67 16.25 -0.52
N ILE A 116 -4.67 16.27 0.37
CA ILE A 116 -6.01 15.76 0.09
C ILE A 116 -6.72 16.69 -0.90
N ILE A 117 -6.66 18.00 -0.68
CA ILE A 117 -7.25 19.00 -1.57
C ILE A 117 -6.62 18.93 -2.96
N ASP A 118 -5.29 18.85 -3.04
CA ASP A 118 -4.55 18.73 -4.31
C ASP A 118 -4.99 17.48 -5.08
N GLU A 119 -5.13 16.35 -4.39
CA GLU A 119 -5.60 15.11 -5.02
C GLU A 119 -7.07 15.20 -5.49
N ILE A 120 -7.96 15.87 -4.74
CA ILE A 120 -9.33 16.12 -5.19
C ILE A 120 -9.32 16.92 -6.52
N GLN A 121 -8.46 17.95 -6.62
CA GLN A 121 -8.33 18.73 -7.85
C GLN A 121 -7.77 17.90 -9.01
N MET A 122 -6.80 17.00 -8.75
CA MET A 122 -6.30 16.06 -9.76
C MET A 122 -7.39 15.12 -10.26
N CYS A 123 -8.18 14.55 -9.34
CA CYS A 123 -9.29 13.65 -9.70
C CYS A 123 -10.34 14.38 -10.53
N LYS A 124 -10.69 15.62 -10.18
CA LYS A 124 -11.62 16.44 -10.97
C LYS A 124 -11.14 16.65 -12.40
N LYS A 125 -9.84 16.94 -12.59
CA LYS A 125 -9.24 17.13 -13.93
C LYS A 125 -9.17 15.84 -14.76
N ASN A 126 -9.05 14.68 -14.10
CA ASN A 126 -8.87 13.39 -14.79
C ASN A 126 -10.18 12.60 -14.96
N ILE A 127 -11.25 12.94 -14.24
CA ILE A 127 -12.57 12.29 -14.32
C ILE A 127 -13.46 12.99 -15.35
N ILE A 128 -13.38 14.32 -15.43
CA ILE A 128 -14.14 15.16 -16.36
C ILE A 128 -13.42 15.19 -17.72
#